data_AF-A0A1Y4RB35-F1
#
_entry.id   AF-A0A1Y4RB35-F1
#
_cell.length_a   1.000
_cell.length_b   1.000
_cell.length_c   1.000
_cell.angle_alpha   90.00
_cell.angle_beta   90.00
_cell.angle_gamma   90.00
#
_symmetry.space_group_name_H-M   'P 1'
#
loop_
_entity.id
_entity.type
_entity.pdbx_description
1 polymer ?
#
loop_
_entity_poly.entity_id
_entity_poly.type
_entity_poly.pdbx_seq_one_letter_code
_entity_poly.pdbx_strand_id
1 'polypeptide(L)'
;MDNSDYQQYKIAKTISEQIEYLNKNKRVQFDCMDKDTAKDKLLEYNYIHIITSFKHKFAKLNENKEVEKVNGNHVYERDVDFNEYYSLFRDERKRYPTIISNILDFEIHFKTITAYHILISNDIRDSNQLQLFLDSLRLQFSFLELRYTKTRISHMNNHIDSLKKDIFKYANVYCFFLIE
;
A
#
# COMPACT_ATOMS: atom_id res chain seq x y z
N MET A 1 24.64 29.41 14.37
CA MET A 1 24.00 28.11 14.64
C MET A 1 22.62 28.19 14.02
N ASP A 2 22.45 27.51 12.90
CA ASP A 2 21.21 27.52 12.14
C ASP A 2 20.15 26.74 12.93
N ASN A 3 19.07 27.40 13.32
CA ASN A 3 17.93 26.76 13.97
C ASN A 3 17.21 25.96 12.89
N SER A 4 17.73 24.76 12.63
CA SER A 4 17.11 23.68 11.88
C SER A 4 15.59 23.66 12.03
N ASP A 5 14.90 23.69 10.90
CA ASP A 5 13.47 23.43 10.74
C ASP A 5 13.12 22.02 11.25
N TYR A 6 13.04 21.86 12.57
CA TYR A 6 12.52 20.64 13.15
C TYR A 6 11.00 20.64 13.03
N GLN A 7 10.48 19.70 12.24
CA GLN A 7 9.06 19.40 12.22
C GLN A 7 8.64 18.91 13.61
N GLN A 8 7.94 19.76 14.36
CA GLN A 8 7.34 19.35 15.63
C GLN A 8 6.18 18.39 15.36
N TYR A 9 6.37 17.13 15.72
CA TYR A 9 5.32 16.12 15.64
C TYR A 9 4.25 16.38 16.70
N LYS A 10 2.99 16.13 16.34
CA LYS A 10 1.89 16.13 17.31
C LYS A 10 2.12 15.01 18.32
N ILE A 11 2.01 15.34 19.61
CA ILE A 11 2.09 14.37 20.69
C ILE A 11 0.96 13.35 20.52
N ALA A 12 1.31 12.06 20.60
CA ALA A 12 0.36 10.98 20.50
C ALA A 12 -0.55 10.95 21.74
N LYS A 13 -1.86 10.79 21.51
CA LYS A 13 -2.82 10.57 22.60
C LYS A 13 -2.64 9.17 23.17
N THR A 14 -2.66 9.05 24.48
CA THR A 14 -2.83 7.79 25.21
C THR A 14 -4.17 7.11 24.83
N ILE A 15 -4.28 5.81 25.09
CA ILE A 15 -5.51 5.06 24.78
C ILE A 15 -6.75 5.64 25.49
N SER A 16 -6.61 6.07 26.75
CA SER A 16 -7.69 6.72 27.49
C SER A 16 -8.10 8.06 26.85
N GLU A 17 -7.14 8.89 26.46
CA GLU A 17 -7.41 10.15 25.76
C GLU A 17 -8.06 9.92 24.39
N GLN A 18 -7.72 8.81 23.71
CA GLN A 18 -8.37 8.44 22.45
C GLN A 18 -9.84 8.11 22.68
N ILE A 19 -10.18 7.28 23.67
CA ILE A 19 -11.58 6.96 24.01
C ILE A 19 -12.37 8.23 24.34
N GLU A 20 -11.81 9.11 25.17
CA GLU A 20 -12.46 10.38 25.49
C GLU A 20 -12.67 11.26 24.26
N TYR A 21 -11.66 11.36 23.40
CA TYR A 21 -11.74 12.12 22.16
C TYR A 21 -12.79 11.54 21.20
N LEU A 22 -12.90 10.22 21.11
CA LEU A 22 -13.92 9.55 20.31
C LEU A 22 -15.34 9.90 20.79
N ASN A 23 -15.57 9.83 22.09
CA ASN A 23 -16.87 10.16 22.67
C ASN A 23 -17.21 11.65 22.50
N LYS A 24 -16.30 12.55 22.90
CA LYS A 24 -16.54 14.00 22.93
C LYS A 24 -16.58 14.64 21.54
N ASN A 25 -15.69 14.23 20.63
CA ASN A 25 -15.48 14.92 19.35
C ASN A 25 -15.99 14.16 18.12
N LYS A 26 -16.27 12.86 18.25
CA LYS A 26 -16.74 12.03 17.13
C LYS A 26 -18.09 11.37 17.38
N ARG A 27 -18.73 11.67 18.52
CA ARG A 27 -20.03 11.08 18.92
C ARG A 27 -20.01 9.55 18.96
N VAL A 28 -18.87 8.98 19.33
CA VAL A 28 -18.73 7.52 19.43
C VAL A 28 -19.20 7.05 20.80
N GLN A 29 -20.17 6.14 20.81
CA GLN A 29 -20.70 5.51 22.02
C GLN A 29 -20.10 4.12 22.23
N PHE A 30 -20.29 3.60 23.43
CA PHE A 30 -19.69 2.34 23.90
C PHE A 30 -20.78 1.48 24.55
N ASP A 31 -21.88 1.30 23.80
CA ASP A 31 -23.10 0.65 24.28
C ASP A 31 -23.04 -0.86 24.00
N CYS A 32 -22.62 -1.24 22.79
CA CYS A 32 -22.45 -2.65 22.40
C CYS A 32 -21.06 -3.19 22.78
N MET A 33 -20.03 -2.36 22.64
CA MET A 33 -18.68 -2.66 23.09
C MET A 33 -18.30 -1.67 24.18
N ASP A 34 -18.08 -2.17 25.38
CA ASP A 34 -17.72 -1.35 26.53
C ASP A 34 -16.34 -0.67 26.33
N LYS A 35 -16.08 0.35 27.15
CA LYS A 35 -14.86 1.15 27.02
C LYS A 35 -13.59 0.34 27.21
N ASP A 36 -13.56 -0.64 28.10
CA ASP A 36 -12.33 -1.39 28.38
C ASP A 36 -12.03 -2.35 27.22
N THR A 37 -13.05 -3.05 26.70
CA THR A 37 -12.89 -3.84 25.46
C THR A 37 -12.46 -2.96 24.28
N ALA A 38 -13.03 -1.75 24.14
CA ALA A 38 -12.64 -0.83 23.07
C ALA A 38 -11.18 -0.34 23.21
N LYS A 39 -10.71 -0.10 24.44
CA LYS A 39 -9.29 0.24 24.71
C LYS A 39 -8.38 -0.91 24.29
N ASP A 40 -8.74 -2.14 24.61
CA ASP A 40 -7.97 -3.32 24.21
C ASP A 40 -7.88 -3.43 22.69
N LYS A 41 -8.97 -3.18 21.97
CA LYS A 41 -8.96 -3.17 20.49
C LYS A 41 -8.14 -2.03 19.90
N LEU A 42 -8.18 -0.84 20.50
CA LEU A 42 -7.32 0.28 20.09
C LEU A 42 -5.84 0.00 20.35
N LEU A 43 -5.51 -0.71 21.43
CA LEU A 43 -4.16 -1.16 21.72
C LEU A 43 -3.70 -2.23 20.72
N GLU A 44 -4.55 -3.23 20.44
CA GLU A 44 -4.25 -4.36 19.56
C GLU A 44 -4.07 -3.94 18.11
N TYR A 45 -4.93 -3.04 17.60
CA TYR A 45 -4.99 -2.72 16.17
C TYR A 45 -4.69 -1.26 15.83
N ASN A 46 -4.41 -0.40 16.80
CA ASN A 46 -4.15 1.04 16.60
C ASN A 46 -5.37 1.85 16.13
N TYR A 47 -5.50 3.06 16.68
CA TYR A 47 -6.50 4.06 16.31
C TYR A 47 -6.57 4.35 14.81
N ILE A 48 -5.43 4.37 14.12
CA ILE A 48 -5.37 4.68 12.70
C ILE A 48 -6.15 3.62 11.90
N HIS A 49 -5.95 2.34 12.20
CA HIS A 49 -6.58 1.27 11.46
C HIS A 49 -8.07 1.13 11.77
N ILE A 50 -8.48 1.26 13.04
CA ILE A 50 -9.89 1.12 13.42
C ILE A 50 -10.70 2.38 13.12
N ILE A 51 -10.19 3.57 13.43
CA ILE A 51 -10.99 4.80 13.37
C ILE A 51 -10.67 5.60 12.12
N THR A 52 -9.39 5.88 11.86
CA THR A 52 -9.02 6.84 10.81
C THR A 52 -9.39 6.34 9.42
N SER A 53 -9.20 5.04 9.16
CA SER A 53 -9.60 4.39 7.91
C SER A 53 -11.09 4.51 7.62
N PHE A 54 -11.96 4.49 8.64
CA PHE A 54 -13.41 4.35 8.45
C PHE A 54 -14.24 5.58 8.82
N LYS A 55 -13.64 6.62 9.41
CA LYS A 55 -14.36 7.84 9.85
C LYS A 55 -15.21 8.51 8.77
N HIS A 56 -14.83 8.37 7.50
CA HIS A 56 -15.55 8.95 6.37
C HIS A 56 -16.91 8.27 6.13
N LYS A 57 -17.08 7.00 6.53
CA LYS A 57 -18.35 6.27 6.39
C LYS A 57 -19.46 6.78 7.32
N PHE A 58 -19.07 7.47 8.38
CA PHE A 58 -19.98 8.00 9.39
C PHE A 58 -20.06 9.52 9.39
N ALA A 59 -19.24 10.17 8.56
CA ALA A 59 -19.25 11.61 8.45
C ALA A 59 -20.48 12.07 7.66
N LYS A 60 -21.00 13.24 8.04
CA LYS A 60 -22.08 13.92 7.33
C LYS A 60 -21.68 14.19 5.88
N LEU A 61 -22.64 14.04 4.97
CA LEU A 61 -22.48 14.43 3.57
C LEU A 61 -23.18 15.78 3.32
N ASN A 62 -22.58 16.62 2.48
CA ASN A 62 -23.21 17.83 1.97
C ASN A 62 -24.20 17.53 0.83
N GLU A 63 -24.83 18.56 0.28
CA GLU A 63 -25.78 18.44 -0.85
C GLU A 63 -25.15 17.79 -2.10
N ASN A 64 -23.84 17.91 -2.28
CA ASN A 64 -23.08 17.31 -3.38
C ASN A 64 -22.62 15.87 -3.10
N LYS A 65 -23.07 15.25 -1.99
CA LYS A 65 -22.63 13.92 -1.52
C LYS A 65 -21.14 13.83 -1.15
N GLU A 66 -20.53 14.95 -0.81
CA GLU A 66 -19.15 15.01 -0.33
C GLU A 66 -19.11 15.13 1.19
N VAL A 67 -18.01 14.67 1.80
CA VAL A 67 -17.83 14.69 3.26
C VAL A 67 -17.75 16.13 3.79
N GLU A 68 -18.71 16.51 4.63
CA GLU A 68 -18.78 17.83 5.25
C GLU A 68 -17.70 17.99 6.33
N LYS A 69 -16.97 19.11 6.27
CA LYS A 69 -15.92 19.45 7.23
C LYS A 69 -16.07 20.88 7.74
N VAL A 70 -16.01 21.04 9.05
CA VAL A 70 -15.99 22.34 9.74
C VAL A 70 -14.64 22.48 10.43
N ASN A 71 -13.92 23.57 10.14
CA ASN A 71 -12.56 23.82 10.65
C ASN A 71 -11.59 22.64 10.39
N GLY A 72 -11.72 21.99 9.22
CA GLY A 72 -10.91 20.83 8.84
C GLY A 72 -11.30 19.50 9.52
N ASN A 73 -12.28 19.51 10.42
CA ASN A 73 -12.76 18.31 11.11
C ASN A 73 -14.07 17.79 10.50
N HIS A 74 -14.23 16.47 10.47
CA HIS A 74 -15.45 15.83 9.99
C HIS A 74 -16.61 16.11 10.94
N VAL A 75 -17.79 16.36 10.40
CA VAL A 75 -19.04 16.50 11.16
C VAL A 75 -19.75 15.15 11.24
N TYR A 76 -20.38 14.83 12.38
CA TYR A 76 -21.10 13.57 12.61
C TYR A 76 -22.54 13.87 13.06
N GLU A 77 -23.53 13.33 12.36
CA GLU A 77 -24.96 13.62 12.60
C GLU A 77 -25.62 12.72 13.63
N ARG A 78 -25.09 11.51 13.78
CA ARG A 78 -25.60 10.53 14.72
C ARG A 78 -24.50 10.02 15.63
N ASP A 79 -24.96 9.43 16.72
CA ASP A 79 -24.12 8.64 17.58
C ASP A 79 -23.81 7.31 16.88
N VAL A 80 -22.56 6.87 17.00
CA VAL A 80 -22.03 5.67 16.34
C VAL A 80 -21.41 4.79 17.40
N ASP A 81 -21.79 3.52 17.47
CA ASP A 81 -21.15 2.63 18.44
C ASP A 81 -19.72 2.27 17.98
N PHE A 82 -18.78 2.17 18.91
CA PHE A 82 -17.40 1.75 18.59
C PHE A 82 -17.36 0.40 17.86
N ASN A 83 -18.29 -0.51 18.16
CA ASN A 83 -18.43 -1.80 17.49
C ASN A 83 -18.75 -1.65 15.99
N GLU A 84 -19.39 -0.56 15.55
CA GLU A 84 -19.61 -0.31 14.12
C GLU A 84 -18.28 -0.07 13.39
N TYR A 85 -17.40 0.75 13.98
CA TYR A 85 -16.04 0.96 13.47
C TYR A 85 -15.24 -0.36 13.46
N TYR A 86 -15.28 -1.09 14.57
CA TYR A 86 -14.54 -2.33 14.70
C TYR A 86 -15.04 -3.42 13.73
N SER A 87 -16.34 -3.50 13.48
CA SER A 87 -16.94 -4.44 12.54
C SER A 87 -16.47 -4.17 11.11
N LEU A 88 -16.47 -2.90 10.69
CA LEU A 88 -15.92 -2.50 9.39
C LEU A 88 -14.45 -2.88 9.23
N PHE A 89 -13.64 -2.64 10.26
CA PHE A 89 -12.24 -3.06 10.30
C PHE A 89 -12.10 -4.57 10.15
N ARG A 90 -12.84 -5.36 10.94
CA ARG A 90 -12.77 -6.83 10.86
C ARG A 90 -13.19 -7.35 9.50
N ASP A 91 -14.27 -6.82 8.93
CA ASP A 91 -14.79 -7.28 7.66
C ASP A 91 -13.88 -6.94 6.48
N GLU A 92 -13.19 -5.81 6.54
CA GLU A 92 -12.10 -5.50 5.60
C GLU A 92 -10.95 -6.52 5.76
N ARG A 93 -10.47 -6.74 6.99
CA ARG A 93 -9.33 -7.63 7.24
C ARG A 93 -9.59 -9.09 6.89
N LYS A 94 -10.84 -9.57 7.00
CA LYS A 94 -11.23 -10.91 6.54
C LYS A 94 -11.01 -11.11 5.04
N ARG A 95 -11.03 -10.05 4.23
CA ARG A 95 -10.85 -10.12 2.77
C ARG A 95 -9.38 -10.16 2.37
N TYR A 96 -8.48 -9.67 3.23
CA TYR A 96 -7.06 -9.53 2.90
C TYR A 96 -6.39 -10.87 2.56
N PRO A 97 -6.62 -11.98 3.28
CA PRO A 97 -6.03 -13.27 2.90
C PRO A 97 -6.38 -13.69 1.48
N THR A 98 -7.64 -13.52 1.06
CA THR A 98 -8.08 -13.86 -0.31
C THR A 98 -7.44 -12.93 -1.33
N ILE A 99 -7.39 -11.63 -1.07
CA ILE A 99 -6.77 -10.66 -1.99
C ILE A 99 -5.28 -10.98 -2.16
N ILE A 100 -4.55 -11.20 -1.06
CA ILE A 100 -3.13 -11.55 -1.10
C ILE A 100 -2.91 -12.88 -1.79
N SER A 101 -3.72 -13.90 -1.49
CA SER A 101 -3.63 -15.20 -2.17
C SER A 101 -3.79 -15.05 -3.68
N ASN A 102 -4.77 -14.27 -4.13
CA ASN A 102 -5.02 -14.04 -5.56
C ASN A 102 -3.89 -13.24 -6.21
N ILE A 103 -3.33 -12.24 -5.52
CA ILE A 103 -2.20 -11.45 -6.03
C ILE A 103 -0.96 -12.34 -6.16
N LEU A 104 -0.65 -13.13 -5.14
CA LEU A 104 0.50 -14.05 -5.17
C LEU A 104 0.34 -15.10 -6.26
N ASP A 105 -0.84 -15.70 -6.39
CA ASP A 105 -1.14 -16.68 -7.44
C ASP A 105 -0.98 -16.06 -8.84
N PHE A 106 -1.53 -14.87 -9.04
CA PHE A 106 -1.36 -14.12 -10.28
C PHE A 106 0.12 -13.81 -10.55
N GLU A 107 0.86 -13.29 -9.56
CA GLU A 107 2.26 -12.93 -9.71
C GLU A 107 3.11 -14.15 -10.09
N ILE A 108 2.92 -15.29 -9.43
CA ILE A 108 3.64 -16.54 -9.72
C ILE A 108 3.39 -16.98 -11.17
N HIS A 109 2.12 -17.04 -11.59
CA HIS A 109 1.78 -17.46 -12.95
C HIS A 109 2.30 -16.47 -13.99
N PHE A 110 2.11 -15.18 -13.75
CA PHE A 110 2.56 -14.13 -14.65
C PHE A 110 4.07 -14.15 -14.84
N LYS A 111 4.85 -14.22 -13.74
CA LYS A 111 6.31 -14.32 -13.79
C LYS A 111 6.75 -15.59 -14.51
N THR A 112 6.16 -16.74 -14.18
CA THR A 112 6.53 -18.03 -14.77
C THR A 112 6.28 -18.07 -16.29
N ILE A 113 5.10 -17.62 -16.74
CA ILE A 113 4.74 -17.57 -18.16
C ILE A 113 5.64 -16.60 -18.90
N THR A 114 5.85 -15.40 -18.35
CA THR A 114 6.70 -14.38 -18.95
C THR A 114 8.15 -14.86 -19.07
N ALA A 115 8.69 -15.45 -18.00
CA ALA A 115 10.03 -16.02 -17.97
C ALA A 115 10.18 -17.12 -19.02
N TYR A 116 9.23 -18.05 -19.09
CA TYR A 116 9.23 -19.11 -20.09
C TYR A 116 9.27 -18.52 -21.50
N HIS A 117 8.41 -17.56 -21.82
CA HIS A 117 8.40 -16.95 -23.14
C HIS A 117 9.68 -16.18 -23.45
N ILE A 118 10.26 -15.45 -22.50
CA ILE A 118 11.53 -14.75 -22.71
C ILE A 118 12.65 -15.77 -22.94
N LEU A 119 12.81 -16.75 -22.06
CA LEU A 119 13.92 -17.68 -22.10
C LEU A 119 13.85 -18.59 -23.33
N ILE A 120 12.69 -19.18 -23.60
CA ILE A 120 12.55 -20.14 -24.70
C ILE A 120 12.51 -19.44 -26.05
N SER A 121 11.75 -18.34 -26.20
CA SER A 121 11.62 -17.68 -27.51
C SER A 121 12.91 -16.99 -27.95
N ASN A 122 13.81 -16.67 -27.01
CA ASN A 122 15.11 -16.05 -27.30
C ASN A 122 16.29 -17.02 -27.09
N ASP A 123 16.02 -18.32 -26.84
CA ASP A 123 17.02 -19.37 -26.56
C ASP A 123 18.07 -18.97 -25.49
N ILE A 124 17.61 -18.32 -24.42
CA ILE A 124 18.45 -17.89 -23.28
C ILE A 124 18.55 -19.04 -22.28
N ARG A 125 19.76 -19.54 -22.07
CA ARG A 125 20.10 -20.68 -21.20
C ARG A 125 21.07 -20.31 -20.09
N ASP A 126 21.76 -19.18 -20.21
CA ASP A 126 22.74 -18.72 -19.23
C ASP A 126 22.70 -17.20 -19.00
N SER A 127 23.40 -16.78 -17.96
CA SER A 127 23.47 -15.39 -17.50
C SER A 127 24.06 -14.43 -18.54
N ASN A 128 25.00 -14.89 -19.38
CA ASN A 128 25.60 -14.04 -20.41
C ASN A 128 24.58 -13.76 -21.53
N GLN A 129 23.86 -14.80 -21.97
CA GLN A 129 22.78 -14.66 -22.95
C GLN A 129 21.67 -13.75 -22.44
N LEU A 130 21.32 -13.86 -21.15
CA LEU A 130 20.34 -12.97 -20.52
C LEU A 130 20.83 -11.52 -20.50
N GLN A 131 22.09 -11.29 -20.17
CA GLN A 131 22.69 -9.94 -20.20
C GLN A 131 22.63 -9.32 -21.60
N LEU A 132 22.97 -10.09 -22.64
CA LEU A 132 22.88 -9.65 -24.04
C LEU A 132 21.44 -9.32 -24.45
N PHE A 133 20.47 -10.13 -24.01
CA PHE A 133 19.05 -9.82 -24.22
C PHE A 133 18.67 -8.48 -23.57
N LEU A 134 19.08 -8.22 -22.33
CA LEU A 134 18.82 -6.94 -21.67
C LEU A 134 19.53 -5.75 -22.35
N ASP A 135 20.72 -5.94 -22.93
CA ASP A 135 21.37 -4.93 -23.78
C ASP A 135 20.53 -4.61 -25.02
N SER A 136 19.95 -5.63 -25.67
CA SER A 136 19.08 -5.44 -26.83
C SER A 136 17.80 -4.66 -26.49
N LEU A 137 17.20 -4.91 -25.32
CA LEU A 137 16.03 -4.16 -24.84
C LEU A 137 16.36 -2.69 -24.59
N ARG A 138 17.54 -2.42 -24.00
CA ARG A 138 18.00 -1.04 -23.78
C ARG A 138 18.11 -0.25 -25.09
N LEU A 139 18.62 -0.89 -26.15
CA LEU A 139 18.63 -0.29 -27.48
C LEU A 139 17.20 -0.03 -27.98
N GLN A 140 16.28 -0.95 -27.76
CA GLN A 140 14.88 -0.75 -28.15
C GLN A 140 14.21 0.42 -27.45
N PHE A 141 14.56 0.68 -26.18
CA PHE A 141 14.00 1.82 -25.43
C PHE A 141 14.38 3.17 -26.03
N SER A 142 15.54 3.28 -26.70
CA SER A 142 15.94 4.51 -27.38
C SER A 142 14.99 4.89 -28.52
N PHE A 143 14.36 3.90 -29.18
CA PHE A 143 13.34 4.14 -30.21
C PHE A 143 11.98 4.53 -29.63
N LEU A 144 11.77 4.40 -28.32
CA LEU A 144 10.52 4.75 -27.65
C LEU A 144 10.49 6.21 -27.16
N GLU A 145 11.56 6.99 -27.37
CA GLU A 145 11.61 8.41 -27.00
C GLU A 145 10.54 9.26 -27.71
N LEU A 146 10.00 8.78 -28.84
CA LEU A 146 8.87 9.40 -29.54
C LEU A 146 7.53 9.19 -28.83
N ARG A 147 7.41 8.18 -27.98
CA ARG A 147 6.16 7.77 -27.32
C ARG A 147 6.15 8.03 -25.81
N TYR A 148 7.32 8.09 -25.18
CA TYR A 148 7.47 8.27 -23.74
C TYR A 148 8.40 9.42 -23.39
N THR A 149 8.21 9.95 -22.18
CA THR A 149 9.06 11.03 -21.67
C THR A 149 10.49 10.54 -21.39
N LYS A 150 11.46 11.45 -21.51
CA LYS A 150 12.87 11.18 -21.20
C LYS A 150 13.05 10.60 -19.78
N THR A 151 12.30 11.10 -18.80
CA THR A 151 12.32 10.58 -17.42
C THR A 151 11.90 9.12 -17.36
N ARG A 152 10.85 8.73 -18.09
CA ARG A 152 10.38 7.35 -18.13
C ARG A 152 11.40 6.42 -18.80
N ILE A 153 11.99 6.84 -19.91
CA ILE A 153 13.05 6.08 -20.59
C ILE A 153 14.27 5.92 -19.69
N SER A 154 14.69 6.99 -19.00
CA SER A 154 15.78 6.93 -18.02
C SER A 154 15.49 5.96 -16.89
N HIS A 155 14.27 5.98 -16.34
CA HIS A 155 13.86 5.02 -15.32
C HIS A 155 13.93 3.57 -15.81
N MET A 156 13.46 3.29 -17.03
CA MET A 156 13.53 1.95 -17.62
C MET A 156 14.98 1.49 -17.81
N ASN A 157 15.87 2.37 -18.29
CA ASN A 157 17.30 2.07 -18.43
C ASN A 157 17.96 1.79 -17.08
N ASN A 158 17.66 2.60 -16.05
CA ASN A 158 18.18 2.37 -14.70
C ASN A 158 17.74 1.02 -14.14
N HIS A 159 16.51 0.59 -14.43
CA HIS A 159 16.03 -0.71 -14.00
C HIS A 159 16.76 -1.87 -14.70
N ILE A 160 17.02 -1.76 -16.01
CA ILE A 160 17.87 -2.72 -16.74
C ILE A 160 19.27 -2.80 -16.11
N ASP A 161 19.85 -1.66 -15.74
CA ASP A 161 21.17 -1.62 -15.12
C ASP A 161 21.18 -2.22 -13.70
N SER A 162 20.06 -2.18 -12.97
CA SER A 162 19.90 -2.93 -11.72
C SER A 162 19.83 -4.43 -11.98
N LEU A 163 18.93 -4.86 -12.88
CA LEU A 163 18.74 -6.28 -13.22
C LEU A 163 20.05 -6.95 -13.63
N LYS A 164 20.87 -6.29 -14.45
CA LYS A 164 22.18 -6.81 -14.86
C LYS A 164 23.14 -7.06 -13.71
N LYS A 165 23.10 -6.25 -12.65
CA LYS A 165 23.92 -6.46 -11.45
C LYS A 165 23.43 -7.67 -10.65
N ASP A 166 22.13 -7.96 -10.73
CA ASP A 166 21.49 -9.00 -9.93
C ASP A 166 21.52 -10.37 -10.62
N ILE A 167 21.62 -10.45 -11.96
CA ILE A 167 21.72 -11.72 -12.72
C ILE A 167 22.72 -12.70 -12.09
N PHE A 168 23.92 -12.21 -11.77
CA PHE A 168 25.02 -13.05 -11.28
C PHE A 168 24.90 -13.43 -9.80
N LYS A 169 23.87 -12.92 -9.09
CA LYS A 169 23.57 -13.33 -7.72
C LYS A 169 22.80 -14.65 -7.65
N TYR A 170 22.23 -15.10 -8.77
CA TYR A 170 21.37 -16.28 -8.82
C TYR A 170 22.09 -17.47 -9.45
N ALA A 171 21.75 -18.67 -8.96
CA ALA A 171 22.37 -19.91 -9.42
C ALA A 171 22.03 -20.28 -10.87
N ASN A 172 20.88 -19.81 -11.40
CA ASN A 172 20.49 -19.97 -12.80
C ASN A 172 19.46 -18.89 -13.22
N VAL A 173 19.23 -18.78 -14.52
CA VAL A 173 18.32 -17.78 -15.13
C VAL A 173 16.84 -17.97 -14.77
N TYR A 174 16.41 -19.19 -14.41
CA TYR A 174 15.04 -19.44 -13.98
C TYR A 174 14.79 -18.88 -12.57
N CYS A 175 15.76 -19.05 -11.67
CA CYS A 175 15.69 -18.48 -10.33
C CYS A 175 15.70 -16.95 -10.35
N PHE A 176 16.42 -16.34 -11.30
CA PHE A 176 16.42 -14.88 -11.49
C PHE A 176 15.00 -14.34 -11.72
N PHE A 177 14.25 -14.89 -12.69
CA PHE A 177 12.89 -14.42 -13.00
C PHE A 177 11.82 -14.78 -11.97
N LEU A 178 12.07 -15.73 -11.07
CA LEU A 178 11.13 -16.06 -9.99
C LEU A 178 11.24 -15.07 -8.82
N ILE A 179 12.41 -14.45 -8.64
CA ILE A 179 12.71 -13.58 -7.51
C ILE A 179 12.60 -12.10 -7.91
N GLU A 180 13.16 -11.73 -9.07
CA GLU A 180 13.02 -10.39 -9.68
C GLU A 180 11.73 -10.32 -10.53
#